data_AF-A0A7X9HPR2-F1
#
_entry.id   AF-A0A7X9HPR2-F1
#
_cell.length_a   1.000
_cell.length_b   1.000
_cell.length_c   1.000
_cell.angle_alpha   90.00
_cell.angle_beta   90.00
_cell.angle_gamma   90.00
#
_symmetry.space_group_name_H-M   'P 1'
#
loop_
_entity.id
_entity.type
_entity.pdbx_description
1 polymer ?
#
loop_
_entity_poly.entity_id
_entity_poly.type
_entity_poly.pdbx_seq_one_letter_code
_entity_poly.pdbx_strand_id
1 'polypeptide(L)'
;HFEDPRQMSPGSIMPRYPWLLTQTLDTSTTATKIKALRSVGVDYEDGYEKFANQDLVKQANLIADDLINNGVPAEWNKDVIALIAYLQRLGKDIKGNQAK
;
A
#
# COMPACT_ATOMS: atom_id res chain seq x y z
N HIS A 1 -10.52 -1.00 -10.85
CA HIS A 1 -10.12 -2.38 -11.25
C HIS A 1 -10.42 -3.41 -10.16
N PHE A 2 -9.98 -3.23 -8.91
CA PHE A 2 -10.22 -4.21 -7.82
C PHE A 2 -11.70 -4.53 -7.52
N GLU A 3 -12.60 -3.56 -7.69
CA GLU A 3 -14.04 -3.74 -7.53
C GLU A 3 -14.64 -4.67 -8.61
N ASP A 4 -14.45 -4.32 -9.89
CA ASP A 4 -14.73 -5.20 -11.03
C ASP A 4 -13.66 -5.09 -12.12
N PRO A 5 -12.78 -6.09 -12.27
CA PRO A 5 -11.75 -6.11 -13.30
C PRO A 5 -12.31 -6.06 -14.73
N ARG A 6 -13.49 -6.63 -14.95
CA ARG A 6 -14.09 -6.81 -16.28
C ARG A 6 -14.67 -5.51 -16.85
N GLN A 7 -14.97 -4.54 -15.98
CA GLN A 7 -15.40 -3.20 -16.38
C GLN A 7 -14.24 -2.39 -16.99
N MET A 8 -13.03 -2.57 -16.46
CA MET A 8 -11.83 -1.86 -16.94
C MET A 8 -11.12 -2.61 -18.07
N SER A 9 -11.15 -3.94 -18.04
CA SER A 9 -10.51 -4.79 -19.02
C SER A 9 -11.47 -5.93 -19.43
N PRO A 10 -12.19 -5.77 -20.54
CA PRO A 10 -13.09 -6.81 -21.06
C PRO A 10 -12.34 -8.13 -21.25
N GLY A 11 -12.87 -9.22 -20.70
CA GLY A 11 -12.24 -10.54 -20.74
C GLY A 11 -11.22 -10.83 -19.63
N SER A 12 -11.01 -9.91 -18.67
CA SER A 12 -10.17 -10.20 -17.50
C SER A 12 -10.68 -11.41 -16.72
N ILE A 13 -9.78 -12.37 -16.45
CA ILE A 13 -10.03 -13.52 -15.56
C ILE A 13 -9.71 -13.22 -14.09
N MET A 14 -9.25 -12.00 -13.78
CA MET A 14 -8.95 -11.59 -12.42
C MET A 14 -10.24 -11.66 -11.56
N PRO A 15 -10.20 -12.32 -10.38
CA PRO A 15 -11.32 -12.29 -9.45
C PRO A 15 -11.64 -10.87 -9.00
N ARG A 16 -12.89 -10.64 -8.60
CA ARG A 16 -13.28 -9.39 -7.93
C ARG A 16 -12.82 -9.41 -6.47
N TYR A 17 -12.36 -8.26 -5.97
CA TYR A 17 -11.93 -8.09 -4.57
C TYR A 17 -12.67 -6.91 -3.89
N PRO A 18 -14.01 -6.88 -3.87
CA PRO A 18 -14.79 -5.76 -3.33
C PRO A 18 -14.57 -5.54 -1.82
N TRP A 19 -14.20 -6.59 -1.08
CA TRP A 19 -13.93 -6.49 0.36
C TRP A 19 -12.77 -5.54 0.67
N LEU A 20 -11.79 -5.39 -0.23
CA LEU A 20 -10.66 -4.46 -0.03
C LEU A 20 -11.09 -2.99 0.09
N LEU A 21 -12.25 -2.63 -0.47
CA LEU A 21 -12.80 -1.28 -0.39
C LEU A 21 -13.50 -1.01 0.95
N THR A 22 -13.89 -2.07 1.67
CA THR A 22 -14.71 -1.97 2.89
C THR A 22 -13.94 -2.35 4.15
N GLN A 23 -12.99 -3.27 4.06
CA GLN A 23 -12.15 -3.71 5.17
C GLN A 23 -11.21 -2.58 5.62
N THR A 24 -11.14 -2.41 6.93
CA THR A 24 -10.23 -1.48 7.58
C THR A 24 -8.87 -2.13 7.79
N LEU A 25 -7.83 -1.39 7.46
CA LEU A 25 -6.43 -1.78 7.60
C LEU A 25 -6.05 -1.98 9.06
N ASP A 26 -5.64 -3.19 9.41
CA ASP A 26 -5.08 -3.52 10.72
C ASP A 26 -3.56 -3.29 10.75
N THR A 27 -3.15 -2.31 11.56
CA THR A 27 -1.74 -1.92 11.74
C THR A 27 -1.13 -2.40 13.07
N SER A 28 -1.86 -3.22 13.83
CA SER A 28 -1.43 -3.72 15.14
C SER A 28 -0.15 -4.56 15.07
N THR A 29 0.05 -5.27 13.96
CA THR A 29 1.18 -6.19 13.75
C THR A 29 2.34 -5.58 12.95
N THR A 30 2.22 -4.35 12.47
CA THR A 30 3.23 -3.71 11.60
C THR A 30 4.60 -3.64 12.28
N ALA A 31 4.65 -3.20 13.54
CA ALA A 31 5.90 -3.09 14.29
C ALA A 31 6.62 -4.44 14.44
N THR A 32 5.88 -5.50 14.79
CA THR A 32 6.42 -6.86 14.90
C THR A 32 6.92 -7.38 13.57
N LYS A 33 6.20 -7.13 12.47
CA LYS A 33 6.62 -7.50 11.12
C LYS A 33 7.93 -6.81 10.72
N ILE A 34 8.07 -5.52 10.99
CA ILE A 34 9.31 -4.77 10.69
C ILE A 34 10.49 -5.30 11.50
N LYS A 35 10.28 -5.59 12.79
CA LYS A 35 11.31 -6.22 13.63
C LYS A 35 11.74 -7.59 13.09
N ALA A 36 10.79 -8.41 12.65
CA ALA A 36 11.08 -9.69 12.02
C ALA A 36 11.83 -9.53 10.69
N LEU A 37 11.42 -8.59 9.84
CA LEU A 37 12.09 -8.29 8.57
C LEU A 37 13.54 -7.81 8.80
N ARG A 38 13.75 -6.94 9.79
CA ARG A 38 15.11 -6.52 10.19
C ARG A 38 15.95 -7.72 10.63
N SER A 39 15.37 -8.65 11.38
CA SER A 39 16.09 -9.85 11.84
C SER A 39 16.52 -10.80 10.72
N VAL A 40 15.83 -10.78 9.57
CA VAL A 40 16.18 -11.58 8.38
C VAL A 40 17.04 -10.80 7.38
N GLY A 41 17.53 -9.62 7.75
CA GLY A 41 18.48 -8.83 6.95
C GLY A 41 17.86 -7.77 6.03
N VAL A 42 16.58 -7.43 6.19
CA VAL A 42 16.01 -6.26 5.50
C VAL A 42 16.54 -4.99 6.16
N ASP A 43 17.04 -4.08 5.34
CA ASP A 43 17.70 -2.83 5.75
C ASP A 43 16.69 -1.77 6.26
N TYR A 44 16.11 -2.04 7.43
CA TYR A 44 15.34 -1.06 8.19
C TYR A 44 16.23 -0.44 9.27
N GLU A 45 16.14 0.88 9.42
CA GLU A 45 16.79 1.61 10.52
C GLU A 45 16.42 1.02 11.88
N ASP A 46 17.36 1.06 12.83
CA ASP A 46 17.08 0.57 14.18
C ASP A 46 16.01 1.42 14.86
N GLY A 47 15.02 0.76 15.44
CA GLY A 47 13.86 1.41 16.03
C GLY A 47 12.81 1.93 15.05
N TYR A 48 12.94 1.68 13.73
CA TYR A 48 11.94 2.11 12.73
C TYR A 48 10.51 1.63 13.03
N GLU A 49 10.37 0.48 13.69
CA GLU A 49 9.08 -0.07 14.14
C GLU A 49 8.24 0.90 15.00
N LYS A 50 8.88 1.89 15.63
CA LYS A 50 8.22 2.93 16.45
C LYS A 50 7.52 4.00 15.61
N PHE A 51 8.02 4.25 14.41
CA PHE A 51 7.56 5.32 13.51
C PHE A 51 6.83 4.79 12.29
N ALA A 52 6.96 3.50 11.98
CA ALA A 52 6.38 2.86 10.80
C ALA A 52 4.88 3.12 10.61
N ASN A 53 4.08 3.03 11.67
CA ASN A 53 2.65 3.30 11.56
C ASN A 53 2.36 4.78 11.27
N GLN A 54 3.20 5.71 11.74
CA GLN A 54 3.06 7.13 11.42
C GLN A 54 3.36 7.39 9.95
N ASP A 55 4.43 6.78 9.41
CA ASP A 55 4.78 6.91 7.99
C ASP A 55 3.77 6.25 7.07
N LEU A 56 3.25 5.08 7.48
CA LEU A 56 2.14 4.42 6.81
C LEU A 56 0.93 5.36 6.68
N VAL A 57 0.53 6.02 7.78
CA VAL A 57 -0.59 6.96 7.76
C VAL A 57 -0.31 8.14 6.82
N LYS A 58 0.90 8.72 6.86
CA LYS A 58 1.27 9.82 5.94
C LYS A 58 1.12 9.39 4.48
N GLN A 59 1.70 8.24 4.11
CA GLN A 59 1.63 7.72 2.75
C GLN A 59 0.19 7.40 2.34
N ALA A 60 -0.58 6.76 3.22
CA ALA A 60 -1.96 6.40 2.94
C ALA A 60 -2.86 7.62 2.70
N ASN A 61 -2.65 8.70 3.47
CA ASN A 61 -3.37 9.95 3.23
C ASN A 61 -3.03 10.57 1.88
N LEU A 62 -1.75 10.63 1.50
CA LEU A 62 -1.35 11.14 0.19
C LEU A 62 -2.01 10.38 -0.97
N ILE A 63 -2.09 9.06 -0.86
CA ILE A 63 -2.75 8.22 -1.88
C ILE A 63 -4.26 8.44 -1.87
N ALA A 64 -4.89 8.50 -0.69
CA ALA A 64 -6.33 8.75 -0.59
C ALA A 64 -6.70 10.13 -1.17
N ASP A 65 -5.92 11.16 -0.86
CA ASP A 65 -6.12 12.52 -1.38
C ASP A 65 -5.96 12.56 -2.91
N ASP A 66 -4.94 11.90 -3.45
CA ASP A 66 -4.76 11.77 -4.90
C ASP A 66 -5.97 11.09 -5.56
N LEU A 67 -6.48 10.00 -4.99
CA LEU A 67 -7.67 9.32 -5.50
C LEU A 67 -8.91 10.23 -5.46
N ILE A 68 -9.13 10.94 -4.36
CA ILE A 68 -10.24 11.89 -4.20
C ILE A 68 -10.15 12.99 -5.26
N ASN A 69 -8.97 13.56 -5.48
CA ASN A 69 -8.73 14.59 -6.49
C ASN A 69 -9.01 14.09 -7.92
N ASN A 70 -8.84 12.79 -8.17
CA ASN A 70 -9.17 12.13 -9.42
C ASN A 70 -10.61 11.60 -9.49
N GLY A 71 -11.48 11.97 -8.53
CA GLY A 71 -12.90 11.64 -8.52
C GLY A 71 -13.25 10.27 -7.96
N VAL A 72 -12.32 9.60 -7.27
CA VAL A 72 -12.53 8.31 -6.63
C VAL A 72 -12.66 8.50 -5.11
N PRO A 73 -13.81 8.20 -4.49
CA PRO A 73 -13.94 8.23 -3.05
C PRO A 73 -12.96 7.25 -2.39
N ALA A 74 -12.16 7.74 -1.45
CA ALA A 74 -11.14 6.95 -0.77
C ALA A 74 -11.03 7.33 0.69
N GLU A 75 -10.83 6.34 1.55
CA GLU A 75 -10.44 6.52 2.95
C GLU A 75 -9.05 5.92 3.14
N TRP A 76 -8.14 6.65 3.80
CA TRP A 76 -6.75 6.22 3.97
C TRP A 76 -6.60 4.87 4.68
N ASN A 77 -7.56 4.49 5.52
CA ASN A 77 -7.51 3.31 6.37
C ASN A 77 -8.12 2.06 5.74
N LYS A 78 -8.34 2.00 4.41
CA LYS A 78 -8.82 0.79 3.74
C LYS A 78 -7.68 -0.07 3.21
N ASP A 79 -7.88 -1.39 3.17
CA ASP A 79 -6.89 -2.33 2.64
C ASP A 79 -6.52 -2.06 1.18
N VAL A 80 -7.47 -1.58 0.37
CA VAL A 80 -7.20 -1.19 -1.02
C VAL A 80 -6.12 -0.11 -1.12
N ILE A 81 -6.02 0.81 -0.16
CA ILE A 81 -4.99 1.87 -0.16
C ILE A 81 -3.60 1.27 0.05
N ALA A 82 -3.46 0.30 0.97
CA ALA A 82 -2.20 -0.40 1.19
C ALA A 82 -1.74 -1.16 -0.07
N LEU A 83 -2.67 -1.79 -0.80
CA LEU A 83 -2.36 -2.47 -2.05
C LEU A 83 -1.99 -1.50 -3.18
N ILE A 84 -2.67 -0.35 -3.28
CA ILE A 84 -2.31 0.70 -4.24
C ILE A 84 -0.89 1.21 -3.94
N ALA A 85 -0.57 1.48 -2.67
CA ALA A 85 0.76 1.92 -2.25
C ALA A 85 1.85 0.91 -2.66
N TYR A 86 1.60 -0.38 -2.46
CA TYR A 86 2.51 -1.45 -2.87
C TYR A 86 2.71 -1.49 -4.39
N LEU A 87 1.62 -1.47 -5.16
CA LEU A 87 1.67 -1.54 -6.62
C LEU A 87 2.33 -0.31 -7.25
N GLN A 88 2.10 0.89 -6.72
CA GLN A 88 2.72 2.14 -7.19
C GLN A 88 4.25 2.15 -6.98
N ARG A 89 4.77 1.38 -6.02
CA ARG A 89 6.21 1.25 -5.76
C ARG A 89 6.86 0.15 -6.61
N LEU A 90 6.09 -0.86 -7.01
CA LEU A 90 6.61 -2.01 -7.76
C LEU A 90 7.29 -1.56 -9.07
N GLY A 91 8.58 -1.88 -9.21
CA GLY A 91 9.38 -1.52 -10.40
C GLY A 91 9.89 -0.08 -10.46
N LYS A 92 9.56 0.78 -9.48
CA LYS A 92 10.06 2.16 -9.39
C LYS A 92 11.51 2.21 -8.88
N ASP A 93 11.82 1.40 -7.88
CA ASP A 93 13.10 1.43 -7.16
C ASP A 93 14.30 1.02 -8.04
N ILE A 94 14.08 0.23 -9.10
CA ILE A 94 15.12 -0.16 -10.08
C ILE A 94 15.56 1.05 -10.94
N LYS A 95 14.67 2.02 -11.17
CA LYS A 95 14.96 3.22 -11.97
C LYS A 95 15.60 4.35 -11.14
N GLY A 96 15.61 4.22 -9.82
CA GLY A 96 16.10 5.24 -8.88
C GLY A 96 17.57 5.11 -8.49
N ASN A 97 18.17 3.92 -8.62
CA ASN A 97 19.60 3.71 -8.39
C ASN A 97 20.40 4.02 -9.66
N GLN A 98 20.53 5.30 -10.01
CA GLN A 98 21.77 5.73 -10.64
C GLN A 98 22.83 5.73 -9.54
N ALA A 99 23.71 4.74 -9.57
CA ALA A 99 24.85 4.64 -8.68
C ALA A 99 25.59 5.99 -8.62
N LYS A 100 25.69 6.53 -7.41
CA LYS A 100 26.75 7.46 -7.03
C LYS A 100 27.53 6.83 -5.90
#